data_AF-A0A327TEY7-F1
#
_entry.id   AF-A0A327TEY7-F1
#
_cell.length_a   1.000
_cell.length_b   1.000
_cell.length_c   1.000
_cell.angle_alpha   90.00
_cell.angle_beta   90.00
_cell.angle_gamma   90.00
#
_symmetry.space_group_name_H-M   'P 1'
#
loop_
_entity.id
_entity.type
_entity.pdbx_description
1 polymer ?
#
loop_
_entity_poly.entity_id
_entity_poly.type
_entity_poly.pdbx_seq_one_letter_code
_entity_poly.pdbx_strand_id
1 'polypeptide(L)'
;MNASPGIRITAVPPSGAADVGVLLSVDTASAEPGERAVRSLLGHGHEGEEGVHHLLPHDLAARYTRTGDRLAVTLVTTRAVLVRRLAEQPDLLAEFAEFADVSTENEGGDAWVPLLRREPAADVVPADRDGEARAVLLVDHPGPAASPDALPAGFEAGASGLAVLNARW
;
A
#
# COMPACT_ATOMS: atom_id res chain seq x y z
N MET A 1 9.68 -13.22 -15.94
CA MET A 1 8.93 -12.36 -15.00
C MET A 1 8.44 -13.26 -13.88
N ASN A 2 9.18 -13.33 -12.77
CA ASN A 2 8.80 -14.15 -11.63
C ASN A 2 7.76 -13.38 -10.81
N ALA A 3 6.56 -13.92 -10.70
CA ALA A 3 5.57 -13.43 -9.75
C ALA A 3 6.11 -13.70 -8.33
N SER A 4 6.53 -12.66 -7.62
CA SER A 4 6.85 -12.77 -6.19
C SER A 4 5.59 -13.24 -5.44
N PRO A 5 5.68 -14.30 -4.61
CA PRO A 5 4.53 -14.87 -3.91
C PRO A 5 4.01 -14.02 -2.73
N GLY A 6 4.52 -12.81 -2.53
CA GLY A 6 4.37 -12.04 -1.30
C GLY A 6 3.06 -11.25 -1.14
N ILE A 7 2.28 -11.04 -2.19
CA ILE A 7 1.08 -10.17 -2.11
C ILE A 7 -0.17 -10.85 -2.68
N ARG A 8 -1.23 -10.94 -1.87
CA ARG A 8 -2.57 -11.37 -2.28
C ARG A 8 -3.56 -10.23 -2.11
N ILE A 9 -4.31 -9.96 -3.18
CA ILE A 9 -5.49 -9.08 -3.09
C ILE A 9 -6.70 -9.97 -2.86
N THR A 10 -7.38 -9.78 -1.73
CA THR A 10 -8.65 -10.44 -1.44
C THR A 10 -9.69 -9.40 -1.03
N ALA A 11 -10.95 -9.68 -1.34
CA ALA A 11 -12.05 -8.99 -0.68
C ALA A 11 -12.05 -9.41 0.79
N VAL A 12 -11.88 -8.45 1.70
CA VAL A 12 -12.16 -8.67 3.12
C VAL A 12 -13.64 -8.38 3.30
N PRO A 13 -14.45 -9.33 3.81
CA PRO A 13 -15.76 -8.95 4.29
C PRO A 13 -15.52 -7.95 5.42
N PRO A 14 -16.13 -6.76 5.36
CA PRO A 14 -16.20 -5.91 6.55
C PRO A 14 -16.88 -6.72 7.63
N SER A 15 -16.94 -6.14 8.81
CA SER A 15 -17.95 -6.41 9.83
C SER A 15 -19.42 -6.25 9.36
N GLY A 16 -19.73 -6.46 8.07
CA GLY A 16 -21.05 -6.50 7.44
C GLY A 16 -20.94 -6.81 5.94
N ALA A 17 -21.83 -7.66 5.40
CA ALA A 17 -21.78 -8.22 4.04
C ALA A 17 -21.97 -7.22 2.86
N ALA A 18 -21.85 -5.91 3.09
CA ALA A 18 -22.24 -4.87 2.12
C ALA A 18 -21.08 -4.05 1.53
N ASP A 19 -19.87 -4.04 2.09
CA ASP A 19 -18.77 -3.20 1.59
C ASP A 19 -17.57 -4.05 1.13
N VAL A 20 -17.46 -4.34 -0.17
CA VAL A 20 -16.27 -5.05 -0.68
C VAL A 20 -15.05 -4.11 -0.63
N GLY A 21 -14.13 -4.36 0.32
CA GLY A 21 -12.86 -3.65 0.44
C GLY A 21 -11.70 -4.39 -0.23
N VAL A 22 -10.62 -3.67 -0.57
CA VAL A 22 -9.38 -4.27 -1.09
C VAL A 22 -8.43 -4.50 0.08
N LEU A 23 -8.03 -5.75 0.32
CA LEU A 23 -6.90 -6.07 1.19
C LEU A 23 -5.63 -6.18 0.37
N LEU A 24 -4.57 -5.53 0.82
CA LEU A 24 -3.22 -5.64 0.30
C LEU A 24 -2.29 -6.09 1.43
N SER A 25 -1.39 -7.00 1.13
CA SER A 25 -0.38 -7.44 2.09
C SER A 25 1.01 -6.95 1.67
N VAL A 26 1.88 -6.63 2.63
CA VAL A 26 3.28 -6.24 2.39
C VAL A 26 4.18 -7.15 3.20
N ASP A 27 5.11 -7.80 2.50
CA ASP A 27 6.11 -8.66 3.13
C ASP A 27 7.24 -7.79 3.72
N THR A 28 7.32 -7.73 5.04
CA THR A 28 8.33 -6.96 5.75
C THR A 28 9.72 -7.58 5.70
N ALA A 29 9.87 -8.83 5.26
CA ALA A 29 11.15 -9.51 5.05
C ALA A 29 11.66 -9.39 3.60
N SER A 30 10.88 -8.81 2.71
CA SER A 30 11.21 -8.68 1.29
C SER A 30 12.35 -7.72 1.01
N ALA A 31 13.12 -8.06 -0.01
CA ALA A 31 14.20 -7.20 -0.54
C ALA A 31 13.70 -6.21 -1.60
N GLU A 32 12.44 -6.30 -2.04
CA GLU A 32 11.88 -5.41 -3.08
C GLU A 32 11.89 -3.96 -2.59
N PRO A 33 12.44 -3.01 -3.37
CA PRO A 33 12.52 -1.60 -2.97
C PRO A 33 11.17 -1.01 -2.58
N GLY A 34 10.11 -1.35 -3.32
CA GLY A 34 8.75 -0.88 -3.03
C GLY A 34 8.22 -1.34 -1.67
N GLU A 35 8.40 -2.61 -1.32
CA GLU A 35 7.96 -3.16 -0.03
C GLU A 35 8.79 -2.60 1.13
N ARG A 36 10.10 -2.42 0.92
CA ARG A 36 10.98 -1.76 1.89
C ARG A 36 10.59 -0.29 2.12
N ALA A 37 10.24 0.44 1.07
CA ALA A 37 9.81 1.83 1.17
C ALA A 37 8.47 1.94 1.91
N VAL A 38 7.49 1.10 1.58
CA VAL A 38 6.20 1.04 2.28
C VAL A 38 6.37 0.72 3.76
N ARG A 39 7.22 -0.26 4.10
CA ARG A 39 7.55 -0.59 5.50
C ARG A 39 8.14 0.61 6.25
N SER A 40 9.07 1.35 5.63
CA SER A 40 9.64 2.57 6.23
C SER A 40 8.59 3.66 6.44
N LEU A 41 7.58 3.77 5.56
CA LEU A 41 6.48 4.72 5.71
C LEU A 41 5.47 4.30 6.78
N LEU A 42 5.17 3.00 6.90
CA LEU A 42 4.33 2.47 7.98
C LEU A 42 4.91 2.75 9.36
N GLY A 43 6.22 2.51 9.52
CA GLY A 43 6.93 2.83 10.76
C GLY A 43 7.04 4.33 11.07
N HIS A 44 6.66 5.21 10.13
CA HIS A 44 6.53 6.63 10.40
C HIS A 44 5.15 7.01 10.96
N GLY A 45 4.10 6.29 10.58
CA GLY A 45 2.76 6.53 11.10
C GLY A 45 2.74 6.49 12.63
N HIS A 46 1.75 7.15 13.22
CA HIS A 46 1.54 6.96 14.65
C HIS A 46 0.97 5.56 14.86
N GLU A 47 1.70 4.70 15.55
CA GLU A 47 1.15 3.44 16.05
C GLU A 47 0.10 3.79 17.11
N GLY A 48 -1.16 3.47 16.80
CA GLY A 48 -2.31 3.66 17.67
C GLY A 48 -2.47 2.47 18.62
N GLU A 49 -3.69 1.96 18.72
CA GLU A 49 -3.95 0.72 19.46
C GLU A 49 -3.30 -0.48 18.74
N GLU A 50 -2.71 -1.40 19.52
CA GLU A 50 -2.19 -2.73 19.15
C GLU A 50 -1.96 -2.97 17.62
N GLY A 51 -0.85 -2.44 17.08
CA GLY A 51 -0.42 -2.71 15.70
C GLY A 51 -1.17 -1.93 14.61
N VAL A 52 -2.04 -0.99 14.95
CA VAL A 52 -2.72 -0.13 13.96
C VAL A 52 -1.86 1.10 13.64
N HIS A 53 -1.53 1.30 12.36
CA HIS A 53 -0.80 2.46 11.88
C HIS A 53 -1.78 3.55 11.41
N HIS A 54 -1.73 4.71 12.05
CA HIS A 54 -2.42 5.91 11.61
C HIS A 54 -1.49 6.74 10.72
N LEU A 55 -1.81 6.76 9.42
CA LEU A 55 -1.09 7.53 8.40
C LEU A 55 -1.91 8.74 7.99
N LEU A 56 -1.23 9.85 7.69
CA LEU A 56 -1.91 10.96 7.03
C LEU A 56 -2.22 10.60 5.58
N PRO A 57 -3.29 11.17 4.98
CA PRO A 57 -3.66 10.92 3.59
C PRO A 57 -2.53 11.09 2.56
N HIS A 58 -1.54 11.92 2.88
CA HIS A 58 -0.40 12.27 2.01
C HIS A 58 0.88 11.47 2.31
N ASP A 59 0.89 10.68 3.38
CA ASP A 59 2.04 9.84 3.75
C ASP A 59 2.06 8.56 2.93
N LEU A 60 0.91 7.92 2.78
CA LEU A 60 0.74 6.72 1.97
C LEU A 60 -0.73 6.61 1.55
N ALA A 61 -0.96 6.40 0.27
CA ALA A 61 -2.29 6.19 -0.31
C ALA A 61 -2.27 5.05 -1.33
N ALA A 62 -3.46 4.59 -1.71
CA ALA A 62 -3.62 3.63 -2.79
C ALA A 62 -4.25 4.30 -4.02
N ARG A 63 -3.74 3.96 -5.20
CA ARG A 63 -4.31 4.35 -6.48
C ARG A 63 -4.80 3.13 -7.24
N TYR A 64 -6.04 3.17 -7.68
CA TYR A 64 -6.62 2.15 -8.54
C TYR A 64 -6.41 2.49 -10.01
N THR A 65 -6.11 1.48 -10.80
CA THR A 65 -6.20 1.56 -12.27
C THR A 65 -6.88 0.31 -12.75
N ARG A 66 -7.94 0.47 -13.56
CA ARG A 66 -8.64 -0.67 -14.16
C ARG A 66 -8.31 -0.75 -15.64
N THR A 67 -7.99 -1.96 -16.11
CA THR A 67 -7.78 -2.25 -17.53
C THR A 67 -8.53 -3.53 -17.87
N GLY A 68 -9.70 -3.39 -18.50
CA GLY A 68 -10.59 -4.51 -18.75
C GLY A 68 -11.09 -5.17 -17.45
N ASP A 69 -10.74 -6.43 -17.27
CA ASP A 69 -11.04 -7.28 -16.11
C ASP A 69 -9.99 -7.18 -14.99
N ARG A 70 -8.89 -6.45 -15.20
CA ARG A 70 -7.82 -6.35 -14.22
C ARG A 70 -7.91 -5.09 -13.38
N LEU A 71 -7.72 -5.26 -12.07
CA LEU A 71 -7.56 -4.18 -11.11
C LEU A 71 -6.10 -4.11 -10.69
N ALA A 72 -5.45 -3.00 -11.01
CA ALA A 72 -4.15 -2.65 -10.45
C ALA A 72 -4.34 -1.75 -9.23
N VAL A 73 -3.64 -2.08 -8.14
CA VAL A 73 -3.51 -1.25 -6.94
C VAL A 73 -2.07 -0.80 -6.87
N THR A 74 -1.86 0.52 -6.85
CA THR A 74 -0.55 1.13 -6.73
C THR A 74 -0.47 1.90 -5.42
N LEU A 75 0.42 1.50 -4.53
CA LEU A 75 0.76 2.29 -3.35
C LEU A 75 1.59 3.49 -3.78
N VAL A 76 1.18 4.67 -3.33
CA VAL A 76 1.78 5.95 -3.69
C VAL A 76 2.04 6.79 -2.44
N THR A 77 3.11 7.57 -2.48
CA THR A 77 3.43 8.60 -1.47
C THR A 77 3.65 9.94 -2.17
N THR A 78 3.65 11.05 -1.45
CA THR A 78 4.16 12.30 -2.01
C THR A 78 5.69 12.28 -2.10
N ARG A 79 6.25 12.99 -3.09
CA ARG A 79 7.71 13.20 -3.23
C ARG A 79 8.33 13.76 -1.95
N ALA A 80 7.66 14.73 -1.33
CA ALA A 80 8.13 15.36 -0.09
C ALA A 80 8.27 14.33 1.05
N VAL A 81 7.26 13.46 1.22
CA VAL A 81 7.32 12.38 2.20
C VAL A 81 8.41 11.37 1.83
N LEU A 82 8.52 10.98 0.56
CA LEU A 82 9.54 10.02 0.11
C LEU A 82 10.96 10.49 0.44
N VAL A 83 11.33 11.70 0.00
CA VAL A 83 12.66 12.27 0.23
C VAL A 83 12.93 12.42 1.71
N ARG A 84 11.97 12.94 2.48
CA ARG A 84 12.11 13.11 3.93
C ARG A 84 12.31 11.79 4.65
N ARG A 85 11.57 10.74 4.25
CA ARG A 85 11.54 9.46 4.96
C ARG A 85 12.68 8.55 4.59
N LEU A 86 13.16 8.64 3.35
CA LEU A 86 14.27 7.84 2.87
C LEU A 86 15.62 8.57 2.95
N ALA A 87 15.68 9.77 3.52
CA ALA A 87 16.93 10.50 3.75
C ALA A 87 17.94 9.69 4.58
N GLU A 88 17.46 8.84 5.49
CA GLU A 88 18.29 7.97 6.34
C GLU A 88 18.60 6.61 5.68
N GLN A 89 18.06 6.35 4.48
CA GLN A 89 18.21 5.10 3.73
C GLN A 89 18.68 5.41 2.30
N PRO A 90 19.93 5.90 2.11
CA PRO A 90 20.41 6.42 0.83
C PRO A 90 20.36 5.38 -0.30
N ASP A 91 20.64 4.12 0.01
CA ASP A 91 20.54 3.01 -0.95
C ASP A 91 19.11 2.84 -1.46
N LEU A 92 18.12 3.00 -0.56
CA LEU A 92 16.72 2.88 -0.95
C LEU A 92 16.23 4.13 -1.67
N LEU A 93 16.69 5.32 -1.29
CA LEU A 93 16.37 6.56 -2.00
C LEU A 93 16.89 6.53 -3.45
N ALA A 94 18.05 5.91 -3.70
CA ALA A 94 18.62 5.75 -5.03
C ALA A 94 17.72 4.93 -5.98
N GLU A 95 17.01 3.92 -5.46
CA GLU A 95 16.03 3.12 -6.22
C GLU A 95 14.86 3.98 -6.74
N PHE A 96 14.63 5.16 -6.14
CA PHE A 96 13.58 6.11 -6.53
C PHE A 96 14.13 7.45 -7.02
N ALA A 97 15.41 7.51 -7.44
CA ALA A 97 16.09 8.75 -7.78
C ALA A 97 15.38 9.55 -8.90
N GLU A 98 14.78 8.87 -9.87
CA GLU A 98 14.02 9.51 -10.96
C GLU A 98 12.81 10.32 -10.47
N PHE A 99 12.27 9.96 -9.30
CA PHE A 99 11.14 10.65 -8.69
C PHE A 99 11.56 11.64 -7.60
N ALA A 100 12.76 11.46 -7.04
CA ALA A 100 13.32 12.32 -5.99
C ALA A 100 13.90 13.63 -6.53
N ASP A 101 14.19 13.71 -7.84
CA ASP A 101 14.72 14.92 -8.45
C ASP A 101 13.70 16.08 -8.43
N VAL A 102 14.08 17.16 -7.73
CA VAL A 102 13.28 18.38 -7.53
C VAL A 102 13.29 19.28 -8.78
N SER A 103 14.16 19.00 -9.75
CA SER A 103 14.37 19.81 -10.97
C SER A 103 13.23 19.73 -11.98
N THR A 104 12.28 18.79 -11.81
CA THR A 104 11.03 18.79 -12.56
C THR A 104 10.03 19.71 -11.88
N GLU A 105 9.94 20.95 -12.38
CA GLU A 105 8.86 21.90 -12.11
C GLU A 105 7.53 21.30 -12.61
N ASN A 106 6.92 20.41 -11.83
CA ASN A 106 5.52 20.10 -12.01
C ASN A 106 4.72 21.22 -11.32
N GLU A 107 4.24 22.16 -12.12
CA GLU A 107 3.25 23.16 -11.72
C GLU A 107 1.99 22.45 -11.19
N GLY A 108 1.80 22.47 -9.88
CA GLY A 108 0.54 22.10 -9.23
C GLY A 108 0.55 20.77 -8.48
N GLY A 109 0.79 20.86 -7.17
CA GLY A 109 0.53 19.80 -6.19
C GLY A 109 1.71 18.85 -5.97
N ASP A 110 1.80 18.31 -4.75
CA ASP A 110 2.80 17.30 -4.38
C ASP A 110 2.77 16.15 -5.41
N ALA A 111 3.85 15.99 -6.18
CA ALA A 111 3.97 14.92 -7.14
C ALA A 111 3.90 13.57 -6.40
N TRP A 112 2.92 12.74 -6.77
CA TRP A 112 2.75 11.41 -6.21
C TRP A 112 3.71 10.43 -6.87
N VAL A 113 4.45 9.70 -6.04
CA VAL A 113 5.46 8.73 -6.46
C VAL A 113 4.92 7.32 -6.24
N PRO A 114 4.86 6.47 -7.28
CA PRO A 114 4.50 5.07 -7.13
C PRO A 114 5.62 4.31 -6.43
N LEU A 115 5.25 3.53 -5.41
CA LEU A 115 6.17 2.70 -4.63
C LEU A 115 6.05 1.23 -5.00
N LEU A 116 4.80 0.76 -5.11
CA LEU A 116 4.50 -0.65 -5.25
C LEU A 116 3.24 -0.80 -6.08
N ARG A 117 3.32 -1.51 -7.20
CA ARG A 117 2.15 -1.84 -8.03
C ARG A 117 1.90 -3.33 -8.02
N ARG A 118 0.65 -3.72 -7.82
CA ARG A 118 0.18 -5.11 -7.94
C ARG A 118 -1.08 -5.16 -8.77
N GLU A 119 -1.17 -6.15 -9.63
CA GLU A 119 -2.27 -6.32 -10.59
C GLU A 119 -2.62 -7.80 -10.72
N PRO A 120 -3.26 -8.39 -9.70
CA PRO A 120 -3.81 -9.73 -9.83
C PRO A 120 -5.06 -9.72 -10.70
N ALA A 121 -5.37 -10.87 -11.30
CA ALA A 121 -6.71 -11.11 -11.84
C ALA A 121 -7.70 -11.10 -10.68
N ALA A 122 -8.64 -10.16 -10.69
CA ALA A 122 -9.63 -10.02 -9.64
C ALA A 122 -10.96 -9.57 -10.25
N ASP A 123 -12.01 -10.35 -10.03
CA ASP A 123 -13.39 -9.98 -10.39
C ASP A 123 -13.96 -8.90 -9.46
N VAL A 124 -13.14 -8.40 -8.51
CA VAL A 124 -13.50 -7.36 -7.57
C VAL A 124 -13.67 -6.02 -8.29
N VAL A 125 -14.83 -5.41 -8.08
CA VAL A 125 -15.10 -4.01 -8.45
C VAL A 125 -15.10 -3.22 -7.15
N PRO A 126 -14.01 -2.51 -6.80
CA PRO A 126 -13.89 -1.78 -5.53
C PRO A 126 -14.69 -0.48 -5.52
N ALA A 127 -15.64 -0.31 -6.43
CA ALA A 127 -16.50 0.86 -6.48
C ALA A 127 -17.81 0.53 -5.75
N ASP A 128 -18.23 1.43 -4.87
CA ASP A 128 -19.67 1.60 -4.73
C ASP A 128 -20.20 2.17 -6.04
N ARG A 129 -21.45 1.88 -6.36
CA ARG A 129 -22.11 2.31 -7.60
C ARG A 129 -22.14 3.84 -7.82
N ASP A 130 -21.64 4.64 -6.88
CA ASP A 130 -21.84 6.09 -6.76
C ASP A 130 -20.57 6.97 -6.69
N GLY A 131 -19.38 6.43 -7.01
CA GLY A 131 -18.27 7.27 -7.52
C GLY A 131 -17.04 7.52 -6.64
N GLU A 132 -17.00 7.10 -5.38
CA GLU A 132 -15.79 7.21 -4.54
C GLU A 132 -14.96 5.91 -4.50
N ALA A 133 -13.63 6.05 -4.48
CA ALA A 133 -12.72 4.92 -4.38
C ALA A 133 -12.72 4.35 -2.95
N ARG A 134 -13.01 3.06 -2.79
CA ARG A 134 -13.03 2.40 -1.48
C ARG A 134 -11.62 2.28 -0.90
N ALA A 135 -11.48 2.55 0.40
CA ALA A 135 -10.23 2.45 1.13
C ALA A 135 -9.56 1.06 0.97
N VAL A 136 -8.23 1.05 1.03
CA VAL A 136 -7.44 -0.19 1.02
C VAL A 136 -7.03 -0.52 2.44
N LEU A 137 -7.28 -1.75 2.87
CA LEU A 137 -6.68 -2.32 4.07
C LEU A 137 -5.30 -2.83 3.70
N LEU A 138 -4.26 -2.33 4.36
CA LEU A 138 -2.88 -2.75 4.19
C LEU A 138 -2.44 -3.51 5.44
N VAL A 139 -1.99 -4.76 5.29
CA VAL A 139 -1.43 -5.57 6.38
C VAL A 139 0.04 -5.82 6.12
N ASP A 140 0.91 -5.50 7.08
CA ASP A 140 2.31 -5.85 7.01
C ASP A 140 2.59 -7.15 7.78
N HIS A 141 3.35 -8.05 7.18
CA HIS A 141 3.62 -9.36 7.77
C HIS A 141 5.02 -9.86 7.38
N PRO A 142 5.69 -10.66 8.23
CA PRO A 142 6.99 -11.21 7.91
C PRO A 142 6.89 -12.41 6.95
N GLY A 143 7.61 -12.36 5.82
CA GLY A 143 7.65 -13.42 4.81
C GLY A 143 6.37 -13.50 3.98
N PRO A 144 6.26 -14.38 2.97
CA PRO A 144 5.05 -14.49 2.16
C PRO A 144 3.87 -15.02 2.98
N ALA A 145 2.68 -14.42 2.79
CA ALA A 145 1.47 -14.87 3.47
C ALA A 145 1.06 -16.27 3.01
N ALA A 146 0.89 -17.19 3.97
CA ALA A 146 0.52 -18.57 3.68
C ALA A 146 -0.89 -18.67 3.03
N SER A 147 -1.82 -17.84 3.47
CA SER A 147 -3.19 -17.74 2.95
C SER A 147 -3.77 -16.33 3.23
N PRO A 148 -4.89 -15.95 2.60
CA PRO A 148 -5.56 -14.69 2.91
C PRO A 148 -6.04 -14.62 4.36
N ASP A 149 -6.53 -15.73 4.93
CA ASP A 149 -7.01 -15.80 6.31
C ASP A 149 -5.87 -15.69 7.35
N ALA A 150 -4.63 -15.95 6.93
CA ALA A 150 -3.46 -15.78 7.79
C ALA A 150 -3.16 -14.30 8.09
N LEU A 151 -3.65 -13.36 7.26
CA LEU A 151 -3.40 -11.93 7.43
C LEU A 151 -4.20 -11.35 8.62
N PRO A 152 -5.55 -11.51 8.70
CA PRO A 152 -6.29 -11.10 9.89
C PRO A 152 -5.83 -11.83 11.16
N ALA A 153 -5.56 -13.14 11.07
CA ALA A 153 -5.10 -13.92 12.22
C ALA A 153 -3.72 -13.45 12.74
N GLY A 154 -2.83 -13.02 11.85
CA GLY A 154 -1.54 -12.43 12.22
C GLY A 154 -1.70 -11.11 12.97
N PHE A 155 -2.64 -10.27 12.54
CA PHE A 155 -2.97 -9.02 13.22
C PHE A 155 -3.58 -9.27 14.60
N GLU A 156 -4.56 -10.17 14.71
CA GLU A 156 -5.18 -10.56 15.99
C GLU A 156 -4.16 -11.15 17.00
N ALA A 157 -3.12 -11.80 16.49
CA ALA A 157 -2.03 -12.34 17.30
C ALA A 157 -0.93 -11.31 17.63
N GLY A 158 -1.04 -10.06 17.17
CA GLY A 158 -0.04 -9.00 17.34
C GLY A 158 1.26 -9.24 16.55
N ALA A 159 1.25 -10.14 15.56
CA ALA A 159 2.40 -10.47 14.74
C ALA A 159 2.48 -9.64 13.43
N SER A 160 1.42 -8.88 13.15
CA SER A 160 1.25 -8.04 11.97
C SER A 160 0.63 -6.72 12.37
N GLY A 161 0.96 -5.65 11.64
CA GLY A 161 0.29 -4.38 11.73
C GLY A 161 -0.77 -4.21 10.64
N LEU A 162 -1.61 -3.18 10.81
CA LEU A 162 -2.70 -2.84 9.91
C LEU A 162 -2.72 -1.33 9.66
N ALA A 163 -2.89 -0.91 8.41
CA ALA A 163 -3.16 0.48 8.05
C ALA A 163 -4.40 0.56 7.15
N VAL A 164 -5.21 1.60 7.34
CA VAL A 164 -6.29 1.96 6.40
C VAL A 164 -5.79 3.07 5.50
N LEU A 165 -5.69 2.80 4.21
CA LEU A 165 -5.22 3.76 3.22
C LEU A 165 -6.40 4.39 2.49
N ASN A 166 -6.33 5.71 2.34
CA ASN A 166 -7.20 6.39 1.41
C ASN A 166 -6.94 5.88 -0.01
N ALA A 167 -8.01 5.68 -0.75
CA ALA A 167 -7.94 5.26 -2.12
C ALA A 167 -8.32 6.38 -3.07
N ARG A 168 -7.77 6.31 -4.29
CA ARG A 168 -8.07 7.23 -5.38
C ARG A 168 -7.99 6.54 -6.74
N TRP A 169 -8.60 7.14 -7.75
CA TRP A 169 -8.48 6.74 -9.16
C TRP A 169 -7.25 7.40 -9.82
#